data_AF-A0A939WAK7-F1
#
_entry.id   AF-A0A939WAK7-F1
#
_cell.length_a   1.000
_cell.length_b   1.000
_cell.length_c   1.000
_cell.angle_alpha   90.00
_cell.angle_beta   90.00
_cell.angle_gamma   90.00
#
_symmetry.space_group_name_H-M   'P 1'
#
loop_
_entity.id
_entity.type
_entity.pdbx_description
1 polymer ?
#
loop_
_entity_poly.entity_id
_entity_poly.type
_entity_poly.pdbx_seq_one_letter_code
_entity_poly.pdbx_strand_id
1 'polypeptide(L)' 'DALLGAGVPDAVFDQPAGAVMTKGMVAVDVQTTLGQMLELMQARGISRLPVTEDNHLIGIVSRTDILNFFLRQR' A
#
# COMPACT_ATOMS: atom_id res chain seq x y z
N ASP A 1 -11.31 31.23 4.62
CA ASP A 1 -12.23 30.09 4.49
C ASP A 1 -12.40 29.49 3.08
N ALA A 2 -11.49 29.74 2.12
CA ALA A 2 -11.70 29.28 0.73
C ALA A 2 -11.23 27.85 0.41
N LEU A 3 -10.76 27.07 1.38
CA LEU A 3 -10.23 25.70 1.16
C LEU A 3 -11.19 24.57 1.54
N LEU A 4 -12.39 24.89 2.04
CA LEU A 4 -13.39 23.90 2.46
C LEU A 4 -14.63 23.82 1.55
N GLY A 5 -14.69 24.59 0.46
CA GLY A 5 -15.92 24.79 -0.33
C GLY A 5 -15.93 24.22 -1.75
N ALA A 6 -14.80 23.80 -2.31
CA ALA A 6 -14.80 23.11 -3.60
C ALA A 6 -15.00 21.62 -3.31
N GLY A 7 -16.27 21.21 -3.23
CA GLY A 7 -16.62 19.79 -3.22
C GLY A 7 -15.86 19.08 -4.35
N VAL A 8 -15.38 17.87 -4.07
CA VAL A 8 -14.77 17.02 -5.08
C VAL A 8 -15.75 16.91 -6.25
N PRO A 9 -15.40 17.32 -7.48
CA PRO A 9 -16.34 17.30 -8.60
C PRO A 9 -16.90 15.89 -8.79
N ASP A 10 -18.20 15.76 -9.09
CA ASP A 10 -18.84 14.45 -9.32
C ASP A 10 -18.07 13.59 -10.34
N ALA A 11 -17.46 14.23 -11.34
CA ALA A 11 -16.59 13.60 -12.33
C ALA A 11 -15.38 12.84 -11.74
N VAL A 12 -14.91 13.18 -10.54
CA VAL A 12 -13.85 12.45 -9.84
C VAL A 12 -14.35 11.11 -9.31
N PHE A 13 -15.64 10.99 -8.99
CA PHE A 13 -16.25 9.73 -8.54
C PHE A 13 -16.68 8.82 -9.69
N ASP A 14 -16.92 9.39 -10.88
CA ASP A 14 -17.26 8.64 -12.09
C ASP A 14 -16.04 8.08 -12.85
N GLN A 15 -14.82 8.46 -12.47
CA GLN A 15 -13.61 7.92 -13.11
C GLN A 15 -13.32 6.48 -12.63
N PRO A 16 -12.97 5.54 -13.52
CA PRO A 16 -12.53 4.21 -13.10
C PRO A 16 -11.30 4.31 -12.20
N ALA A 17 -11.25 3.54 -11.10
CA ALA A 17 -10.06 3.49 -10.23
C ALA A 17 -8.77 3.21 -11.04
N GLY A 18 -8.85 2.38 -12.08
CA GLY A 18 -7.74 2.09 -12.99
C GLY A 18 -7.15 3.32 -13.71
N ALA A 19 -7.88 4.43 -13.80
CA ALA A 19 -7.39 5.68 -14.38
C ALA A 19 -6.37 6.39 -13.46
N VAL A 20 -6.41 6.13 -12.15
CA VAL A 20 -5.54 6.75 -11.14
C VAL A 20 -4.58 5.75 -10.46
N MET A 21 -4.71 4.46 -10.75
CA MET A 21 -3.83 3.41 -10.20
C MET A 21 -2.42 3.46 -10.79
N THR A 22 -1.41 3.37 -9.92
CA THR A 22 -0.02 3.17 -10.33
C THR A 22 0.18 1.78 -10.94
N LYS A 23 0.81 1.72 -12.12
CA LYS A 23 1.15 0.47 -12.80
C LYS A 23 2.50 -0.08 -12.32
N GLY A 24 2.68 -1.39 -12.41
CA GLY A 24 3.96 -2.04 -12.10
C GLY A 24 4.32 -2.05 -10.60
N MET A 25 3.31 -2.04 -9.73
CA MET A 25 3.53 -2.21 -8.29
C MET A 25 4.11 -3.60 -8.00
N VAL A 26 5.11 -3.65 -7.12
CA VAL A 26 5.74 -4.90 -6.69
C VAL A 26 4.90 -5.54 -5.59
N ALA A 27 4.62 -6.83 -5.73
CA ALA A 27 4.08 -7.68 -4.67
C ALA A 27 5.19 -8.56 -4.08
N VAL A 28 4.99 -9.02 -2.85
CA VAL A 28 5.91 -9.93 -2.17
C VAL A 28 5.23 -11.27 -1.90
N ASP A 29 6.00 -12.35 -1.92
CA ASP A 29 5.52 -13.67 -1.53
C ASP A 29 5.32 -13.76 0.00
N VAL A 30 4.39 -14.60 0.47
CA VAL A 30 4.12 -14.83 1.90
C VAL A 30 5.36 -15.30 2.68
N GLN A 31 6.33 -15.92 2.03
CA GLN A 31 7.60 -16.34 2.63
C GLN A 31 8.65 -15.22 2.66
N THR A 32 8.36 -14.03 2.11
CA THR A 32 9.30 -12.89 2.11
C THR A 32 9.53 -12.41 3.54
N THR A 33 10.80 -12.30 3.93
CA THR A 33 11.14 -11.89 5.30
C THR A 33 10.82 -10.41 5.55
N LEU A 34 10.63 -10.06 6.82
CA LEU A 34 10.37 -8.68 7.23
C LEU A 34 11.48 -7.70 6.79
N GLY A 35 12.75 -8.12 6.86
CA GLY A 35 13.89 -7.32 6.42
C GLY A 35 13.83 -7.02 4.92
N GLN A 36 13.59 -8.03 4.10
CA GLN A 36 13.46 -7.86 2.65
C GLN A 36 12.27 -6.96 2.28
N MET A 37 11.14 -7.10 2.97
CA MET A 37 9.99 -6.21 2.78
C MET A 37 10.36 -4.75 3.08
N LEU A 38 11.08 -4.48 4.18
CA LEU A 38 11.51 -3.13 4.56
C LEU A 38 12.51 -2.53 3.57
N GLU A 39 13.49 -3.32 3.11
CA GLU A 39 14.44 -2.92 2.08
C GLU A 39 13.72 -2.55 0.78
N LEU A 40 12.76 -3.38 0.35
CA LEU A 40 11.96 -3.12 -0.85
C LEU A 40 11.11 -1.85 -0.72
N MET A 41 10.44 -1.67 0.43
CA MET A 41 9.66 -0.46 0.72
C MET A 41 10.55 0.79 0.64
N GLN A 42 11.75 0.74 1.21
CA GLN A 42 12.71 1.84 1.17
C GLN A 42 13.21 2.12 -0.25
N ALA A 43 13.65 1.08 -0.97
CA ALA A 43 14.21 1.18 -2.31
C ALA A 43 13.19 1.71 -3.34
N ARG A 44 11.90 1.40 -3.16
CA ARG A 44 10.82 1.80 -4.07
C ARG A 44 10.06 3.05 -3.61
N GLY A 45 10.36 3.58 -2.42
CA GLY A 45 9.65 4.73 -1.85
C GLY A 45 8.17 4.45 -1.56
N ILE A 46 7.82 3.19 -1.27
CA ILE A 46 6.44 2.77 -0.99
C ILE A 46 6.25 2.41 0.49
N SER A 47 5.01 2.49 0.96
CA SER A 47 4.65 2.26 2.37
C SER A 47 3.78 1.02 2.59
N ARG A 48 3.39 0.36 1.51
CA ARG A 48 2.49 -0.79 1.49
C ARG A 48 2.94 -1.78 0.42
N LEU A 49 2.78 -3.06 0.72
CA LEU A 49 3.07 -4.16 -0.19
C LEU A 49 1.86 -5.12 -0.21
N PRO A 50 1.36 -5.49 -1.39
CA PRO A 50 0.52 -6.67 -1.54
C PRO A 50 1.32 -7.93 -1.20
N VAL A 51 0.72 -8.84 -0.46
CA VAL A 51 1.28 -10.15 -0.14
C VAL A 51 0.55 -11.22 -0.94
N THR A 52 1.30 -12.08 -1.62
CA THR A 52 0.75 -13.15 -2.46
C THR A 52 1.22 -14.52 -2.00
N GLU A 53 0.43 -15.54 -2.28
CA GLU A 53 0.81 -16.96 -2.19
C GLU A 53 0.38 -17.61 -3.51
N ASP A 54 1.29 -18.31 -4.19
CA ASP A 54 1.03 -18.93 -5.51
C ASP A 54 0.36 -17.99 -6.52
N ASN A 55 0.86 -16.75 -6.64
CA ASN A 55 0.31 -15.67 -7.48
C ASN A 55 -1.10 -15.19 -7.11
N HIS A 56 -1.67 -15.62 -5.99
CA HIS A 56 -2.94 -15.14 -5.47
C HIS A 56 -2.72 -14.08 -4.39
N LEU A 57 -3.45 -12.97 -4.47
CA LEU A 57 -3.42 -11.93 -3.43
C LEU A 57 -4.08 -12.47 -2.15
N ILE A 58 -3.30 -12.56 -1.07
CA ILE A 58 -3.79 -13.05 0.24
C ILE A 58 -3.91 -11.92 1.28
N GLY A 59 -3.26 -10.77 1.05
CA GLY A 59 -3.32 -9.67 1.99
C GLY A 59 -2.49 -8.46 1.61
N ILE A 60 -2.40 -7.52 2.54
CA ILE A 60 -1.62 -6.29 2.43
C ILE A 60 -0.86 -6.11 3.73
N VAL A 61 0.41 -5.73 3.64
CA VAL A 61 1.22 -5.29 4.78
C VAL A 61 1.63 -3.84 4.57
N SER A 62 1.43 -3.02 5.58
CA SER A 62 1.84 -1.62 5.61
C SER A 62 2.99 -1.40 6.60
N ARG A 63 3.68 -0.27 6.43
CA ARG A 63 4.68 0.21 7.40
C ARG A 63 4.09 0.35 8.82
N THR A 64 2.82 0.73 8.93
CA THR A 64 2.13 0.85 10.22
C THR A 64 1.95 -0.51 10.89
N ASP A 65 1.65 -1.57 10.12
CA ASP A 65 1.52 -2.94 10.66
C ASP A 65 2.85 -3.42 11.24
N ILE A 66 3.96 -3.12 10.54
CA ILE A 66 5.31 -3.43 10.99
C ILE A 66 5.65 -2.69 12.29
N LEU A 67 5.36 -1.38 12.35
CA LEU A 67 5.57 -0.59 13.57
C LEU A 67 4.75 -1.15 14.74
N ASN A 68 3.47 -1.45 14.50
CA ASN A 68 2.59 -2.03 15.51
C ASN A 68 3.09 -3.39 16.00
N PHE A 69 3.63 -4.23 15.11
CA PHE A 69 4.23 -5.52 15.48
C PHE A 69 5.39 -5.36 16.47
N PHE A 70 6.26 -4.38 16.27
CA PHE A 70 7.36 -4.10 17.20
C PHE A 70 6.89 -3.45 18.51
N LEU A 71 5.88 -2.58 18.46
CA LEU A 71 5.34 -1.94 19.66
C LEU A 71 4.58 -2.90 20.57
N ARG A 72 3.96 -3.95 20.02
CA ARG A 72 3.24 -4.99 20.77
C ARG A 72 4.16 -6.02 21.44
N GLN A 73 5.45 -6.05 21.11
CA GLN A 73 6.45 -6.94 21.70
C GLN A 73 7.14 -6.35 22.94
N ARG A 74 6.63 -5.22 23.44
CA ARG A 74 7.04 -4.64 24.72
C ARG A 74 6.16 -5.11 25.87
#